data_AF-A0A2K2HBA9-F1
#
_entry.id   AF-A0A2K2HBA9-F1
#
_cell.length_a   1.000
_cell.length_b   1.000
_cell.length_c   1.000
_cell.angle_alpha   90.00
_cell.angle_beta   90.00
_cell.angle_gamma   90.00
#
_symmetry.space_group_name_H-M   'P 1'
#
loop_
_entity.id
_entity.type
_entity.pdbx_description
1 polymer ?
#
loop_
_entity_poly.entity_id
_entity_poly.type
_entity_poly.pdbx_seq_one_letter_code
_entity_poly.pdbx_strand_id
1 'polypeptide(L)'
;MSTDALVKWRTLPEPATMVVLSNVPFLQPIPKQLREKVQSLVKNGRAEDFEKKARYFRPGPILLPSQAISAALQCGLVSDVLWVIPSRIPIADFDLNRLGDRLVESGILTAEERELLTKRKHMILSPLRGHQLMMTTIMDLSLTEKFHENLIVHFDLSYFQALYKNEVKTPIYDLLESTLKQLVKALPKPSMTTLSYSTEEEGMVEMNLRFLGKDIQASFNAEGLSAARRRLRETRKKALYLATFMINDKALDLLKKTVLDFPDDPALLYDLYRFERSAKEGDTALKTLAMAVELDPGFGYEYLSLARDAETARRPDKAIEMLQKAKLIFPDNHYIDLETAAAWKRAGHAAGALAIYRDLQTKTWSEVYYPDMPTRLKNLISQVSETPRKPPGERNPPTKGLSK
;
A
#
# COMPACT_ATOMS: atom_id res chain seq x y z
N MET A 1 7.93 0.83 1.80
CA MET A 1 7.35 -0.26 0.96
C MET A 1 8.03 -1.57 1.31
N SER A 2 7.55 -2.71 0.78
CA SER A 2 8.18 -4.01 1.00
C SER A 2 9.62 -4.09 0.46
N THR A 3 9.91 -3.48 -0.69
CA THR A 3 11.28 -3.46 -1.27
C THR A 3 12.29 -2.71 -0.41
N ASP A 4 11.89 -1.68 0.34
CA ASP A 4 12.80 -0.92 1.22
C ASP A 4 13.29 -1.80 2.38
N ALA A 5 12.51 -2.83 2.73
CA ALA A 5 12.86 -3.76 3.79
C ALA A 5 14.03 -4.68 3.39
N LEU A 6 14.30 -4.89 2.09
CA LEU A 6 15.43 -5.70 1.61
C LEU A 6 16.78 -5.18 2.11
N VAL A 7 16.94 -3.85 2.20
CA VAL A 7 18.16 -3.21 2.73
C VAL A 7 18.38 -3.61 4.19
N LYS A 8 17.30 -3.71 4.97
CA LYS A 8 17.37 -4.14 6.38
C LYS A 8 17.58 -5.64 6.48
N TRP A 9 16.83 -6.45 5.72
CA TRP A 9 16.95 -7.91 5.78
C TRP A 9 18.36 -8.39 5.46
N ARG A 10 19.07 -7.71 4.54
CA ARG A 10 20.47 -8.01 4.21
C ARG A 10 21.44 -7.92 5.40
N THR A 11 21.11 -7.17 6.46
CA THR A 11 22.02 -6.99 7.60
C THR A 11 22.02 -8.17 8.57
N LEU A 12 21.09 -9.12 8.42
CA LEU A 12 21.06 -10.32 9.26
C LEU A 12 21.98 -11.41 8.71
N PRO A 13 22.65 -12.18 9.58
CA PRO A 13 23.38 -13.36 9.15
C PRO A 13 22.41 -14.44 8.63
N GLU A 14 22.86 -15.20 7.62
CA GLU A 14 22.11 -16.34 7.06
C GLU A 14 22.29 -17.61 7.94
N PRO A 15 21.31 -18.54 7.97
CA PRO A 15 19.99 -18.49 7.35
C PRO A 15 18.94 -17.78 8.24
N ALA A 16 17.87 -17.27 7.61
CA ALA A 16 16.74 -16.65 8.30
C ALA A 16 15.39 -17.23 7.84
N THR A 17 14.45 -17.37 8.78
CA THR A 17 13.03 -17.63 8.46
C THR A 17 12.27 -16.31 8.42
N MET A 18 11.45 -16.12 7.40
CA MET A 18 10.58 -14.95 7.29
C MET A 18 9.12 -15.32 7.55
N VAL A 19 8.53 -14.72 8.58
CA VAL A 19 7.08 -14.73 8.80
C VAL A 19 6.51 -13.47 8.18
N VAL A 20 5.57 -13.61 7.25
CA VAL A 20 4.93 -12.47 6.57
C VAL A 20 3.44 -12.45 6.85
N LEU A 21 2.94 -11.30 7.31
CA LEU A 21 1.53 -11.01 7.45
C LEU A 21 1.10 -10.05 6.36
N SER A 22 0.44 -10.55 5.31
CA SER A 22 0.03 -9.75 4.16
C SER A 22 -1.16 -10.39 3.44
N ASN A 23 -1.93 -9.60 2.69
CA ASN A 23 -2.96 -10.15 1.80
C ASN A 23 -2.36 -10.84 0.57
N VAL A 24 -1.24 -10.31 0.07
CA VAL A 24 -0.44 -10.91 -1.00
C VAL A 24 1.00 -11.06 -0.49
N PRO A 25 1.66 -12.22 -0.60
CA PRO A 25 2.92 -12.50 0.11
C PRO A 25 4.19 -11.93 -0.55
N PHE A 26 4.09 -11.01 -1.52
CA PHE A 26 5.27 -10.47 -2.24
C PHE A 26 6.17 -11.54 -2.89
N LEU A 27 5.56 -12.64 -3.32
CA LEU A 27 6.21 -13.82 -3.91
C LEU A 27 6.02 -13.90 -5.43
N GLN A 28 5.67 -12.81 -6.11
CA GLN A 28 5.66 -12.84 -7.58
C GLN A 28 7.08 -13.13 -8.10
N PRO A 29 7.21 -13.90 -9.19
CA PRO A 29 8.50 -14.30 -9.72
C PRO A 29 9.23 -13.11 -10.34
N ILE A 30 10.56 -13.11 -10.22
CA ILE A 30 11.41 -12.14 -10.91
C ILE A 30 11.63 -12.60 -12.35
N PRO A 31 11.31 -11.76 -13.35
CA PRO A 31 11.55 -12.04 -14.77
C PRO A 31 13.00 -12.42 -15.03
N LYS A 32 13.23 -13.46 -15.83
CA LYS A 32 14.56 -14.05 -16.04
C LYS A 32 15.61 -13.01 -16.44
N GLN A 33 15.25 -12.05 -17.29
CA GLN A 33 16.13 -11.00 -17.82
C GLN A 33 16.55 -9.96 -16.76
N LEU A 34 15.83 -9.87 -15.62
CA LEU A 34 16.12 -8.92 -14.55
C LEU A 34 16.86 -9.54 -13.36
N ARG A 35 16.93 -10.88 -13.29
CA ARG A 35 17.45 -11.63 -12.14
C ARG A 35 18.83 -11.18 -11.67
N GLU A 36 19.79 -11.01 -12.58
CA GLU A 36 21.15 -10.57 -12.24
C GLU A 36 21.18 -9.12 -11.72
N LYS A 37 20.42 -8.23 -12.35
CA LYS A 37 20.30 -6.82 -11.92
C LYS A 37 19.66 -6.72 -10.54
N VAL A 38 18.60 -7.50 -10.29
CA VAL A 38 17.94 -7.60 -8.99
C VAL A 38 18.90 -8.16 -7.95
N GLN A 39 19.64 -9.23 -8.26
CA GLN A 39 20.60 -9.81 -7.33
C GLN A 39 21.69 -8.80 -6.94
N SER A 40 22.23 -8.05 -7.91
CA SER A 40 23.19 -6.99 -7.64
C SER A 40 22.59 -5.86 -6.80
N LEU A 41 21.34 -5.45 -7.07
CA LEU A 41 20.64 -4.42 -6.28
C LEU A 41 20.43 -4.89 -4.84
N VAL A 42 19.96 -6.12 -4.64
CA VAL A 42 19.70 -6.68 -3.31
C VAL A 42 20.99 -6.83 -2.52
N LYS A 43 22.05 -7.40 -3.12
CA LYS A 43 23.32 -7.63 -2.41
C LYS A 43 24.12 -6.37 -2.14
N ASN A 44 24.12 -5.40 -3.06
CA ASN A 44 25.06 -4.27 -3.01
C ASN A 44 24.40 -2.88 -3.02
N GLY A 45 23.12 -2.79 -3.36
CA GLY A 45 22.41 -1.51 -3.47
C GLY A 45 22.24 -0.79 -2.14
N ARG A 46 22.20 0.54 -2.19
CA ARG A 46 21.84 1.43 -1.08
C ARG A 46 20.37 1.77 -1.13
N ALA A 47 19.84 2.37 -0.05
CA ALA A 47 18.42 2.76 0.02
C ALA A 47 17.99 3.62 -1.19
N GLU A 48 18.82 4.57 -1.63
CA GLU A 48 18.49 5.44 -2.76
C GLU A 48 18.41 4.68 -4.10
N ASP A 49 19.11 3.54 -4.23
CA ASP A 49 19.02 2.69 -5.41
C ASP A 49 17.65 1.99 -5.49
N PHE A 50 17.12 1.55 -4.34
CA PHE A 50 15.78 0.98 -4.24
C PHE A 50 14.71 2.02 -4.56
N GLU A 51 14.86 3.25 -4.09
CA GLU A 51 13.90 4.33 -4.39
C GLU A 51 13.80 4.62 -5.89
N LYS A 52 14.91 4.47 -6.63
CA LYS A 52 14.95 4.73 -8.08
C LYS A 52 14.54 3.52 -8.92
N LYS A 53 14.86 2.31 -8.46
CA LYS A 53 14.78 1.08 -9.29
C LYS A 53 13.78 0.04 -8.79
N ALA A 54 13.20 0.20 -7.60
CA ALA A 54 12.35 -0.79 -6.96
C ALA A 54 10.96 -0.25 -6.55
N ARG A 55 10.53 0.88 -7.12
CA ARG A 55 9.19 1.45 -6.90
C ARG A 55 8.30 1.27 -8.11
N TYR A 56 7.02 0.99 -7.86
CA TYR A 56 6.04 0.73 -8.91
C TYR A 56 5.92 1.92 -9.87
N PHE A 57 5.75 3.14 -9.38
CA PHE A 57 5.53 4.31 -10.26
C PHE A 57 6.76 4.86 -10.97
N ARG A 58 7.88 4.13 -10.97
CA ARG A 58 9.06 4.50 -11.74
C ARG A 58 8.88 4.11 -13.20
N PRO A 59 9.50 4.81 -14.17
CA PRO A 59 9.40 4.42 -15.56
C PRO A 59 10.13 3.10 -15.82
N GLY A 60 11.29 2.90 -15.19
CA GLY A 60 12.17 1.76 -15.43
C GLY A 60 12.48 0.92 -14.19
N PRO A 61 11.51 0.41 -13.42
CA PRO A 61 11.81 -0.47 -12.29
C PRO A 61 12.43 -1.77 -12.80
N ILE A 62 13.35 -2.31 -12.01
CA ILE A 62 13.93 -3.65 -12.21
C ILE A 62 13.38 -4.67 -11.20
N LEU A 63 12.70 -4.18 -10.16
CA LEU A 63 12.05 -4.97 -9.12
C LEU A 63 10.73 -4.27 -8.76
N LEU A 64 9.66 -5.03 -8.62
CA LEU A 64 8.39 -4.52 -8.10
C LEU A 64 8.23 -4.88 -6.62
N PRO A 65 7.45 -4.10 -5.84
CA PRO A 65 7.16 -4.43 -4.44
C PRO A 65 6.55 -5.83 -4.26
N SER A 66 5.72 -6.28 -5.19
CA SER A 66 5.14 -7.63 -5.23
C SER A 66 6.16 -8.77 -5.36
N GLN A 67 7.43 -8.46 -5.59
CA GLN A 67 8.53 -9.42 -5.79
C GLN A 67 9.57 -9.36 -4.67
N ALA A 68 9.35 -8.54 -3.62
CA ALA A 68 10.35 -8.29 -2.59
C ALA A 68 10.82 -9.57 -1.87
N ILE A 69 9.91 -10.47 -1.50
CA ILE A 69 10.27 -11.71 -0.80
C ILE A 69 10.88 -12.73 -1.77
N SER A 70 10.41 -12.79 -3.02
CA SER A 70 11.10 -13.57 -4.07
C SER A 70 12.55 -13.12 -4.26
N ALA A 71 12.84 -11.81 -4.20
CA ALA A 71 14.18 -11.28 -4.31
C ALA A 71 15.06 -11.67 -3.12
N ALA A 72 14.49 -11.65 -1.90
CA ALA A 72 15.17 -12.10 -0.69
C ALA A 72 15.55 -13.59 -0.77
N LEU A 73 14.61 -14.45 -1.19
CA LEU A 73 14.84 -15.89 -1.39
C LEU A 73 15.94 -16.15 -2.42
N GLN A 74 15.84 -15.54 -3.61
CA GLN A 74 16.82 -15.71 -4.68
C GLN A 74 18.23 -15.24 -4.29
N CYS A 75 18.34 -14.29 -3.35
CA CYS A 75 19.62 -13.77 -2.90
C CYS A 75 20.21 -14.47 -1.68
N GLY A 76 19.49 -15.43 -1.08
CA GLY A 76 19.93 -16.16 0.12
C GLY A 76 19.58 -15.48 1.45
N LEU A 77 18.99 -14.27 1.42
CA LEU A 77 18.71 -13.50 2.64
C LEU A 77 17.69 -14.19 3.57
N VAL A 78 16.83 -15.02 2.99
CA VAL A 78 15.86 -15.87 3.69
C VAL A 78 15.85 -17.23 3.04
N SER A 79 15.68 -18.27 3.84
CA SER A 79 15.64 -19.66 3.35
C SER A 79 14.22 -20.21 3.29
N ASP A 80 13.37 -19.76 4.22
CA ASP A 80 12.02 -20.26 4.42
C ASP A 80 11.05 -19.11 4.63
N VAL A 81 9.83 -19.25 4.09
CA VAL A 81 8.76 -18.25 4.24
C VAL A 81 7.54 -18.89 4.87
N LEU A 82 7.08 -18.33 5.99
CA LEU A 82 5.78 -18.60 6.58
C LEU A 82 4.84 -17.43 6.29
N TRP A 83 3.92 -17.62 5.35
CA TRP A 83 2.86 -16.67 5.06
C TRP A 83 1.65 -16.90 5.97
N VAL A 84 1.31 -15.89 6.77
CA VAL A 84 0.08 -15.84 7.56
C VAL A 84 -1.01 -15.19 6.70
N ILE A 85 -1.92 -16.03 6.19
CA ILE A 85 -3.02 -15.61 5.33
C ILE A 85 -4.06 -14.84 6.17
N PRO A 86 -4.54 -13.66 5.72
CA PRO A 86 -5.62 -12.94 6.39
C PRO A 86 -6.93 -13.69 6.22
N SER A 87 -7.19 -14.62 7.13
CA SER A 87 -8.41 -15.43 7.15
C SER A 87 -9.03 -15.48 8.54
N ARG A 88 -10.35 -15.65 8.57
CA ARG A 88 -11.15 -15.87 9.80
C ARG A 88 -11.55 -17.33 10.00
N ILE A 89 -11.07 -18.22 9.14
CA ILE A 89 -11.29 -19.66 9.25
C ILE A 89 -9.94 -20.35 9.44
N PRO A 90 -9.87 -21.47 10.17
CA PRO A 90 -8.66 -22.26 10.29
C PRO A 90 -8.31 -22.96 8.97
N ILE A 91 -7.05 -23.37 8.81
CA ILE A 91 -6.52 -24.12 7.68
C ILE A 91 -7.31 -25.38 7.41
N ALA A 92 -7.82 -26.05 8.46
CA ALA A 92 -8.68 -27.23 8.33
C ALA A 92 -9.88 -27.00 7.40
N ASP A 93 -10.38 -25.77 7.30
CA ASP A 93 -11.55 -25.40 6.50
C ASP A 93 -11.20 -24.80 5.12
N PHE A 94 -9.91 -24.65 4.79
CA PHE A 94 -9.50 -24.14 3.49
C PHE A 94 -9.75 -25.16 2.38
N ASP A 95 -10.30 -24.68 1.26
CA ASP A 95 -10.27 -25.38 -0.02
C ASP A 95 -8.88 -25.23 -0.65
N LEU A 96 -8.13 -26.33 -0.68
CA LEU A 96 -6.75 -26.35 -1.18
C LEU A 96 -6.67 -26.06 -2.68
N ASN A 97 -7.64 -26.57 -3.46
CA ASN A 97 -7.67 -26.38 -4.90
C ASN A 97 -7.92 -24.91 -5.23
N ARG A 98 -8.93 -24.31 -4.58
CA ARG A 98 -9.25 -22.90 -4.78
C ARG A 98 -8.11 -21.97 -4.35
N LEU A 99 -7.37 -22.31 -3.28
CA LEU A 99 -6.18 -21.56 -2.90
C LEU A 99 -5.09 -21.70 -3.98
N GLY A 100 -4.81 -22.93 -4.41
CA GLY A 100 -3.82 -23.20 -5.45
C GLY A 100 -4.12 -22.47 -6.76
N ASP A 101 -5.38 -22.46 -7.20
CA ASP A 101 -5.80 -21.78 -8.43
C ASP A 101 -5.54 -20.27 -8.35
N ARG A 102 -5.89 -19.62 -7.23
CA ARG A 102 -5.58 -18.20 -7.03
C ARG A 102 -4.08 -17.92 -7.00
N LEU A 103 -3.28 -18.83 -6.45
CA LEU A 103 -1.83 -18.69 -6.43
C LEU A 103 -1.22 -18.82 -7.83
N VAL A 104 -1.80 -19.65 -8.70
CA VAL A 104 -1.42 -19.75 -10.11
C VAL A 104 -1.88 -18.51 -10.88
N GLU A 105 -3.13 -18.08 -10.71
CA GLU A 105 -3.69 -16.88 -11.35
C GLU A 105 -2.90 -15.61 -11.01
N SER A 106 -2.44 -15.48 -9.76
CA SER A 106 -1.58 -14.37 -9.32
C SER A 106 -0.11 -14.52 -9.73
N GLY A 107 0.25 -15.63 -10.39
CA GLY A 107 1.60 -15.94 -10.86
C GLY A 107 2.58 -16.33 -9.76
N ILE A 108 2.13 -16.58 -8.53
CA ILE A 108 2.99 -16.96 -7.39
C ILE A 108 3.48 -18.40 -7.55
N LEU A 109 2.59 -19.31 -7.93
CA LEU A 109 2.90 -20.72 -8.20
C LEU A 109 2.80 -21.03 -9.70
N THR A 110 3.58 -22.01 -10.15
CA THR A 110 3.30 -22.67 -11.44
C THR A 110 2.18 -23.71 -11.30
N ALA A 111 1.64 -24.19 -12.43
CA ALA A 111 0.66 -25.27 -12.42
C ALA A 111 1.24 -26.55 -11.77
N GLU A 112 2.52 -26.84 -12.00
CA GLU A 112 3.21 -27.99 -11.40
C GLU A 112 3.37 -27.82 -9.88
N GLU A 113 3.77 -26.64 -9.40
CA GLU A 113 3.90 -26.36 -7.96
C GLU A 113 2.54 -26.43 -7.24
N ARG A 114 1.45 -26.07 -7.93
CA ARG A 114 0.07 -26.15 -7.43
C ARG A 114 -0.36 -27.60 -7.15
N GLU A 115 0.03 -28.56 -7.99
CA GLU A 115 -0.25 -29.99 -7.76
C GLU A 115 0.52 -30.57 -6.57
N LEU A 116 1.60 -29.91 -6.14
CA LEU A 116 2.45 -30.34 -5.02
C LEU A 116 2.03 -29.72 -3.67
N LEU A 117 0.92 -28.97 -3.65
CA LEU A 117 0.38 -28.44 -2.42
C LEU A 117 -0.05 -29.57 -1.48
N THR A 118 0.43 -29.52 -0.23
CA THR A 118 0.03 -30.47 0.80
C THR A 118 -0.57 -29.75 1.99
N LYS A 119 -1.76 -30.20 2.41
CA LYS A 119 -2.47 -29.65 3.58
C LYS A 119 -2.24 -30.55 4.79
N ARG A 120 -1.74 -29.94 5.86
CA ARG A 120 -1.67 -30.49 7.22
C ARG A 120 -2.75 -29.85 8.09
N LYS A 121 -2.88 -30.30 9.33
CA LYS A 121 -3.91 -29.83 10.27
C LYS A 121 -3.90 -28.31 10.47
N HIS A 122 -2.73 -27.70 10.57
CA HIS A 122 -2.54 -26.28 10.93
C HIS A 122 -1.78 -25.48 9.86
N MET A 123 -1.46 -26.08 8.72
CA MET A 123 -0.58 -25.46 7.72
C MET A 123 -0.75 -26.10 6.35
N ILE A 124 -0.47 -25.32 5.31
CA ILE A 124 -0.34 -25.78 3.92
C ILE A 124 1.11 -25.57 3.51
N LEU A 125 1.68 -26.56 2.82
CA LEU A 125 3.06 -26.56 2.34
C LEU A 125 3.08 -26.56 0.82
N SER A 126 4.00 -25.81 0.24
CA SER A 126 4.24 -25.76 -1.20
C SER A 126 5.73 -25.67 -1.50
N PRO A 127 6.26 -26.44 -2.47
CA PRO A 127 7.54 -26.08 -3.07
C PRO A 127 7.35 -24.81 -3.91
N LEU A 128 8.23 -23.83 -3.69
CA LEU A 128 8.20 -22.55 -4.36
C LEU A 128 9.59 -22.26 -4.94
N ARG A 129 9.80 -22.57 -6.22
CA ARG A 129 11.03 -22.29 -6.98
C ARG A 129 12.30 -22.78 -6.26
N GLY A 130 12.24 -23.96 -5.67
CA GLY A 130 13.35 -24.57 -4.92
C GLY A 130 13.41 -24.19 -3.44
N HIS A 131 12.46 -23.39 -2.94
CA HIS A 131 12.31 -23.05 -1.53
C HIS A 131 11.04 -23.66 -0.94
N GLN A 132 10.94 -23.70 0.39
CA GLN A 132 9.72 -24.10 1.08
C GLN A 132 8.86 -22.87 1.38
N LEU A 133 7.64 -22.87 0.84
CA LEU A 133 6.58 -21.97 1.28
C LEU A 133 5.69 -22.70 2.28
N MET A 134 5.50 -22.08 3.44
CA MET A 134 4.57 -22.48 4.48
C MET A 134 3.44 -21.46 4.54
N MET A 135 2.21 -21.93 4.68
CA MET A 135 1.02 -21.08 4.73
C MET A 135 0.15 -21.47 5.91
N THR A 136 -0.20 -20.50 6.75
CA THR A 136 -1.06 -20.72 7.91
C THR A 136 -2.03 -19.55 8.08
N THR A 137 -2.88 -19.61 9.10
CA THR A 137 -3.69 -18.47 9.55
C THR A 137 -3.25 -18.07 10.95
N ILE A 138 -3.64 -16.87 11.38
CA ILE A 138 -3.33 -16.44 12.75
C ILE A 138 -3.94 -17.38 13.81
N MET A 139 -5.06 -18.05 13.50
CA MET A 139 -5.74 -18.99 14.40
C MET A 139 -4.96 -20.30 14.59
N ASP A 140 -4.26 -20.75 13.56
CA ASP A 140 -3.49 -22.00 13.56
C ASP A 140 -2.00 -21.80 13.86
N LEU A 141 -1.54 -20.54 13.91
CA LEU A 141 -0.16 -20.22 14.20
C LEU A 141 0.22 -20.71 15.60
N SER A 142 1.25 -21.56 15.68
CA SER A 142 1.72 -22.15 16.94
C SER A 142 3.24 -22.34 16.97
N LEU A 143 3.81 -22.46 18.18
CA LEU A 143 5.25 -22.63 18.43
C LEU A 143 5.83 -23.98 17.97
N THR A 144 5.01 -24.88 17.41
CA THR A 144 5.47 -26.24 17.05
C THR A 144 6.38 -26.25 15.82
N GLU A 145 6.47 -25.13 15.09
CA GLU A 145 7.31 -25.01 13.91
C GLU A 145 8.77 -24.74 14.26
N LYS A 146 9.69 -25.38 13.53
CA LYS A 146 11.12 -25.10 13.66
C LYS A 146 11.45 -23.85 12.86
N PHE A 147 11.84 -22.79 13.56
CA PHE A 147 12.36 -21.56 12.95
C PHE A 147 13.89 -21.56 13.00
N HIS A 148 14.52 -20.90 12.03
CA HIS A 148 15.94 -20.54 12.14
C HIS A 148 16.14 -19.59 13.34
N GLU A 149 17.37 -19.52 13.84
CA GLU A 149 17.74 -18.58 14.92
C GLU A 149 17.43 -17.12 14.52
N ASN A 150 17.67 -16.78 13.25
CA ASN A 150 17.27 -15.49 12.71
C ASN A 150 15.82 -15.53 12.24
N LEU A 151 14.96 -14.81 12.95
CA LEU A 151 13.54 -14.68 12.63
C LEU A 151 13.21 -13.26 12.20
N ILE A 152 12.68 -13.11 11.00
CA ILE A 152 12.14 -11.85 10.49
C ILE A 152 10.63 -11.90 10.52
N VAL A 153 9.99 -10.91 11.15
CA VAL A 153 8.54 -10.71 11.02
C VAL A 153 8.28 -9.48 10.15
N HIS A 154 7.75 -9.72 8.96
CA HIS A 154 7.35 -8.66 8.03
C HIS A 154 5.85 -8.44 8.09
N PHE A 155 5.45 -7.23 8.46
CA PHE A 155 4.06 -6.80 8.40
C PHE A 155 3.78 -6.06 7.11
N ASP A 156 2.60 -6.31 6.57
CA ASP A 156 1.99 -5.45 5.58
C ASP A 156 0.59 -5.03 5.99
N LEU A 157 0.25 -3.76 5.76
CA LEU A 157 -1.05 -3.23 6.16
C LEU A 157 -2.22 -3.86 5.39
N SER A 158 -1.98 -4.46 4.21
CA SER A 158 -3.03 -5.18 3.47
C SER A 158 -3.60 -6.37 4.25
N TYR A 159 -2.83 -6.94 5.19
CA TYR A 159 -3.31 -8.00 6.08
C TYR A 159 -4.54 -7.53 6.88
N PHE A 160 -4.43 -6.35 7.48
CA PHE A 160 -5.52 -5.76 8.27
C PHE A 160 -6.64 -5.27 7.37
N GLN A 161 -6.33 -4.69 6.20
CA GLN A 161 -7.35 -4.27 5.22
C GLN A 161 -8.22 -5.45 4.76
N ALA A 162 -7.62 -6.61 4.48
CA ALA A 162 -8.34 -7.81 4.04
C ALA A 162 -9.29 -8.36 5.11
N LEU A 163 -8.93 -8.20 6.38
CA LEU A 163 -9.74 -8.63 7.51
C LEU A 163 -10.73 -7.56 7.97
N TYR A 164 -10.49 -6.28 7.74
CA TYR A 164 -11.34 -5.21 8.22
C TYR A 164 -12.64 -5.09 7.42
N LYS A 165 -13.79 -5.08 8.11
CA LYS A 165 -15.12 -4.84 7.52
C LYS A 165 -15.69 -3.48 7.94
N ASN A 166 -15.81 -3.28 9.25
CA ASN A 166 -16.20 -2.02 9.90
C ASN A 166 -15.98 -2.17 11.42
N GLU A 167 -16.11 -1.08 12.17
CA GLU A 167 -15.90 -1.10 13.64
C GLU A 167 -16.96 -1.86 14.45
N VAL A 168 -18.03 -2.35 13.82
CA VAL A 168 -19.01 -3.20 14.51
C VAL A 168 -18.65 -4.68 14.36
N LYS A 169 -18.32 -5.11 13.14
CA LYS A 169 -18.02 -6.52 12.83
C LYS A 169 -16.58 -6.90 13.15
N THR A 170 -15.66 -5.97 12.97
CA THR A 170 -14.23 -6.14 13.23
C THR A 170 -13.60 -4.83 13.65
N PRO A 171 -13.75 -4.44 14.92
CA PRO A 171 -13.06 -3.27 15.45
C PRO A 171 -11.56 -3.35 15.15
N ILE A 172 -11.00 -2.32 14.52
CA ILE A 172 -9.65 -2.43 13.94
C ILE A 172 -8.57 -2.58 15.02
N TYR A 173 -8.72 -1.91 16.16
CA TYR A 173 -7.79 -2.05 17.29
C TYR A 173 -7.88 -3.44 17.94
N ASP A 174 -9.07 -4.02 18.06
CA ASP A 174 -9.23 -5.36 18.62
C ASP A 174 -8.61 -6.42 17.69
N LEU A 175 -8.77 -6.23 16.38
CA LEU A 175 -8.10 -7.06 15.37
C LEU A 175 -6.57 -6.94 15.48
N LEU A 176 -6.03 -5.73 15.62
CA LEU A 176 -4.60 -5.49 15.80
C LEU A 176 -4.08 -6.19 17.06
N GLU A 177 -4.71 -5.92 18.21
CA GLU A 177 -4.26 -6.43 19.51
C GLU A 177 -4.32 -7.96 19.59
N SER A 178 -5.41 -8.56 19.12
CA SER A 178 -5.54 -10.03 19.08
C SER A 178 -4.49 -10.67 18.17
N THR A 179 -4.22 -10.08 17.01
CA THR A 179 -3.18 -10.54 16.08
C THR A 179 -1.80 -10.48 16.73
N LEU A 180 -1.43 -9.33 17.30
CA LEU A 180 -0.11 -9.14 17.94
C LEU A 180 0.07 -10.06 19.16
N LYS A 181 -0.96 -10.21 19.99
CA LYS A 181 -0.95 -11.13 21.13
C LYS A 181 -0.72 -12.57 20.69
N GLN A 182 -1.38 -13.00 19.61
CA GLN A 182 -1.20 -14.34 19.08
C GLN A 182 0.20 -14.54 18.49
N LEU A 183 0.75 -13.54 17.78
CA LEU A 183 2.13 -13.60 17.27
C LEU A 183 3.16 -13.72 18.40
N VAL A 184 3.05 -12.88 19.43
CA VAL A 184 3.97 -12.91 20.60
C VAL A 184 3.88 -14.24 21.34
N LYS A 185 2.69 -14.85 21.38
CA LYS A 185 2.50 -16.18 21.98
C LYS A 185 3.08 -17.30 21.11
N ALA A 186 2.96 -17.19 19.78
CA ALA A 186 3.21 -18.29 18.85
C ALA A 186 4.60 -18.27 18.22
N LEU A 187 5.32 -17.15 18.26
CA LEU A 187 6.62 -16.99 17.63
C LEU A 187 7.72 -16.77 18.68
N PRO A 188 8.95 -17.26 18.43
CA PRO A 188 10.13 -16.78 19.13
C PRO A 188 10.28 -15.26 19.01
N LYS A 189 11.08 -14.65 19.89
CA LYS A 189 11.41 -13.23 19.78
C LYS A 189 12.07 -12.97 18.41
N PRO A 190 11.52 -12.09 17.56
CA PRO A 190 12.09 -11.84 16.25
C PRO A 190 13.43 -11.11 16.35
N SER A 191 14.38 -11.50 15.51
CA SER A 191 15.64 -10.78 15.30
C SER A 191 15.40 -9.44 14.61
N MET A 192 14.34 -9.36 13.79
CA MET A 192 13.95 -8.12 13.11
C MET A 192 12.45 -8.08 12.84
N THR A 193 11.88 -6.88 12.96
CA THR A 193 10.53 -6.57 12.49
C THR A 193 10.59 -5.48 11.43
N THR A 194 9.93 -5.69 10.30
CA THR A 194 9.79 -4.67 9.24
C THR A 194 8.34 -4.47 8.86
N LEU A 195 8.02 -3.34 8.24
CA LEU A 195 6.67 -2.95 7.88
C LEU A 195 6.64 -2.41 6.44
N SER A 196 5.69 -2.90 5.65
CA SER A 196 5.22 -2.23 4.43
C SER A 196 3.88 -1.55 4.71
N TYR A 197 3.73 -0.34 4.17
CA TYR A 197 2.46 0.38 4.18
C TYR A 197 1.61 0.09 2.93
N SER A 198 2.18 -0.57 1.91
CA SER A 198 1.57 -0.84 0.60
C SER A 198 0.76 0.31 0.00
N THR A 199 1.36 1.50 0.01
CA THR A 199 0.78 2.73 -0.57
C THR A 199 1.22 2.99 -2.02
N GLU A 200 2.19 2.22 -2.51
CA GLU A 200 2.80 2.34 -3.85
C GLU A 200 2.73 1.02 -4.62
N GLU A 201 1.64 0.29 -4.44
CA GLU A 201 1.48 -1.07 -4.97
C GLU A 201 0.10 -1.22 -5.64
N GLU A 202 -0.03 -2.24 -6.48
CA GLU A 202 -1.33 -2.63 -7.02
C GLU A 202 -2.25 -3.08 -5.88
N GLY A 203 -3.46 -2.51 -5.80
CA GLY A 203 -4.38 -2.77 -4.68
C GLY A 203 -4.05 -2.01 -3.38
N MET A 204 -3.50 -0.80 -3.52
CA MET A 204 -3.12 0.13 -2.43
C MET A 204 -3.94 0.01 -1.16
N VAL A 205 -3.24 0.06 -0.03
CA VAL A 205 -3.89 0.17 1.28
C VAL A 205 -4.46 1.58 1.45
N GLU A 206 -5.70 1.65 1.91
CA GLU A 206 -6.40 2.89 2.20
C GLU A 206 -5.67 3.71 3.28
N MET A 207 -5.57 5.02 3.06
CA MET A 207 -4.81 5.91 3.96
C MET A 207 -5.36 5.92 5.39
N ASN A 208 -6.64 5.61 5.59
CA ASN A 208 -7.24 5.53 6.92
C ASN A 208 -6.73 4.35 7.76
N LEU A 209 -6.00 3.39 7.18
CA LEU A 209 -5.34 2.31 7.91
C LEU A 209 -3.85 2.58 8.15
N ARG A 210 -3.28 3.65 7.55
CA ARG A 210 -1.86 3.98 7.65
C ARG A 210 -1.36 4.10 9.09
N PHE A 211 -2.23 4.51 9.99
CA PHE A 211 -1.88 4.67 11.39
C PHE A 211 -1.44 3.39 12.09
N LEU A 212 -1.95 2.24 11.64
CA LEU A 212 -1.60 0.94 12.20
C LEU A 212 -0.09 0.69 12.09
N GLY A 213 0.59 1.30 11.13
CA GLY A 213 2.03 1.15 10.97
C GLY A 213 2.83 1.59 12.20
N LYS A 214 2.53 2.78 12.75
CA LYS A 214 3.17 3.26 13.98
C LYS A 214 2.79 2.39 15.17
N ASP A 215 1.56 1.89 15.20
CA ASP A 215 1.07 1.06 16.28
C ASP A 215 1.70 -0.33 16.31
N ILE A 216 1.91 -0.95 15.15
CA ILE A 216 2.65 -2.20 14.99
C ILE A 216 4.09 -2.00 15.44
N GLN A 217 4.76 -0.96 14.95
CA GLN A 217 6.15 -0.66 15.33
C GLN A 217 6.30 -0.48 16.85
N ALA A 218 5.40 0.28 17.47
CA ALA A 218 5.42 0.50 18.91
C ALA A 218 5.20 -0.78 19.73
N SER A 219 4.44 -1.76 19.22
CA SER A 219 4.16 -3.01 19.91
C SER A 219 5.34 -3.99 19.98
N PHE A 220 6.36 -3.82 19.13
CA PHE A 220 7.60 -4.61 19.18
C PHE A 220 8.75 -3.89 19.90
N ASN A 221 8.52 -2.67 20.38
CA ASN A 221 9.48 -1.95 21.21
C ASN A 221 9.39 -2.44 22.66
N ALA A 222 10.55 -2.65 23.29
CA ALA A 222 10.65 -3.25 24.63
C ALA A 222 9.96 -2.43 25.74
N GLU A 223 9.74 -1.13 25.53
CA GLU A 223 9.18 -0.21 26.53
C GLU A 223 7.64 -0.21 26.56
N GLY A 224 6.98 -0.86 25.60
CA GLY A 224 5.53 -0.82 25.46
C GLY A 224 4.99 0.58 25.11
N LEU A 225 3.67 0.76 25.22
CA LEU A 225 3.01 2.04 24.92
C LEU A 225 2.99 2.96 26.14
N SER A 226 3.40 4.22 25.97
CA SER A 226 3.24 5.26 26.98
C SER A 226 1.75 5.52 27.30
N ALA A 227 1.47 6.06 28.50
CA ALA A 227 0.10 6.41 28.90
C ALA A 227 -0.58 7.38 27.91
N ALA A 228 0.17 8.35 27.39
CA ALA A 228 -0.31 9.28 26.39
C ALA A 228 -0.69 8.57 25.07
N ARG A 229 0.14 7.63 24.60
CA ARG A 229 -0.16 6.83 23.39
C ARG A 229 -1.38 5.92 23.59
N ARG A 230 -1.56 5.34 24.77
CA ARG A 230 -2.78 4.58 25.10
C ARG A 230 -4.02 5.45 25.03
N ARG A 231 -3.98 6.65 25.63
CA ARG A 231 -5.09 7.62 25.55
C ARG A 231 -5.42 8.02 24.11
N LEU A 232 -4.41 8.21 23.26
CA LEU A 232 -4.61 8.50 21.85
C LEU A 232 -5.31 7.34 21.13
N ARG A 233 -4.87 6.09 21.35
CA ARG A 233 -5.52 4.88 20.78
C ARG A 233 -6.98 4.78 21.18
N GLU A 234 -7.29 4.94 22.47
CA GLU A 234 -8.68 4.91 22.97
C GLU A 234 -9.55 5.97 22.31
N THR A 235 -9.02 7.17 22.16
CA THR A 235 -9.73 8.27 21.48
C THR A 235 -10.04 7.90 20.03
N ARG A 236 -9.06 7.36 19.30
CA ARG A 236 -9.25 6.95 17.90
C ARG A 236 -10.22 5.78 17.77
N LYS A 237 -10.11 4.77 18.63
CA LYS A 237 -11.07 3.66 18.72
C LYS A 237 -12.50 4.19 18.88
N LYS A 238 -12.71 5.13 19.80
CA LYS A 238 -14.01 5.79 20.01
C LYS A 238 -14.48 6.60 18.79
N ALA A 239 -13.58 7.36 18.14
CA ALA A 239 -13.92 8.14 16.96
C ALA A 239 -14.36 7.24 15.77
N LEU A 240 -13.63 6.14 15.52
CA LEU A 240 -13.96 5.17 14.49
C LEU A 240 -15.32 4.47 14.78
N TYR A 241 -15.57 4.11 16.04
CA TYR A 241 -16.86 3.56 16.47
C TYR A 241 -17.99 4.56 16.20
N LEU A 242 -17.87 5.81 16.62
CA LEU A 242 -18.86 6.86 16.39
C LEU A 242 -19.16 7.07 14.89
N ALA A 243 -18.12 7.05 14.06
CA ALA A 243 -18.27 7.17 12.60
C ALA A 243 -19.11 6.05 11.99
N THR A 244 -18.98 4.83 12.51
CA THR A 244 -19.75 3.67 12.03
C THR A 244 -21.25 3.82 12.28
N PHE A 245 -21.64 4.59 13.31
CA PHE A 245 -23.03 4.94 13.59
C PHE A 245 -23.45 6.30 13.00
N MET A 246 -22.66 6.85 12.08
CA MET A 246 -22.89 8.16 11.45
C MET A 246 -22.98 9.34 12.44
N ILE A 247 -22.43 9.19 13.65
CA ILE A 247 -22.39 10.25 14.67
C ILE A 247 -21.15 11.10 14.46
N ASN A 248 -21.03 11.69 13.27
CA ASN A 248 -19.82 12.35 12.80
C ASN A 248 -19.47 13.61 13.61
N ASP A 249 -20.47 14.36 14.09
CA ASP A 249 -20.23 15.59 14.85
C ASP A 249 -19.53 15.30 16.19
N LYS A 250 -19.94 14.25 16.90
CA LYS A 250 -19.29 13.84 18.15
C LYS A 250 -17.88 13.31 17.93
N ALA A 251 -17.65 12.61 16.81
CA ALA A 251 -16.32 12.15 16.44
C ALA A 251 -15.41 13.34 16.09
N LEU A 252 -15.93 14.31 15.34
CA LEU A 252 -15.23 15.55 14.98
C LEU A 252 -14.85 16.36 16.22
N ASP A 253 -15.78 16.59 17.15
CA ASP A 253 -15.51 17.30 18.40
C ASP A 253 -14.46 16.60 19.26
N LEU A 254 -14.53 15.27 19.34
CA LEU A 254 -13.56 14.46 20.06
C LEU A 254 -12.16 14.60 19.45
N LEU A 255 -12.06 14.54 18.12
CA LEU A 255 -10.80 14.68 17.41
C LEU A 255 -10.24 16.10 17.55
N LYS A 256 -11.04 17.15 17.31
CA LYS A 256 -10.63 18.56 17.47
C LYS A 256 -10.00 18.82 18.85
N LYS A 257 -10.58 18.28 19.93
CA LYS A 257 -10.01 18.38 21.28
C LYS A 257 -8.71 17.59 21.43
N THR A 258 -8.63 16.40 20.83
CA THR A 258 -7.47 15.52 20.97
C THR A 258 -6.26 16.05 20.22
N VAL A 259 -6.45 16.73 19.08
CA VAL A 259 -5.33 17.29 18.31
C VAL A 259 -4.61 18.39 19.09
N LEU A 260 -5.29 19.05 20.03
CA LEU A 260 -4.63 20.02 20.94
C LEU A 260 -3.60 19.36 21.86
N ASP A 261 -3.82 18.12 22.26
CA ASP A 261 -2.91 17.34 23.10
C ASP A 261 -1.81 16.64 22.27
N PHE A 262 -2.05 16.44 20.97
CA PHE A 262 -1.17 15.71 20.05
C PHE A 262 -1.07 16.42 18.69
N PRO A 263 -0.59 17.67 18.63
CA PRO A 263 -0.58 18.46 17.40
C PRO A 263 0.32 17.86 16.32
N ASP A 264 1.35 17.12 16.72
CA ASP A 264 2.36 16.55 15.83
C ASP A 264 2.08 15.08 15.48
N ASP A 265 0.87 14.57 15.72
CA ASP A 265 0.49 13.23 15.27
C ASP A 265 -0.18 13.28 13.87
N PRO A 266 0.53 12.89 12.79
CA PRO A 266 -0.01 12.99 11.44
C PRO A 266 -1.24 12.11 11.21
N ALA A 267 -1.33 10.98 11.91
CA ALA A 267 -2.45 10.07 11.76
C ALA A 267 -3.72 10.59 12.43
N LEU A 268 -3.58 11.31 13.56
CA LEU A 268 -4.67 12.02 14.20
C LEU A 268 -5.15 13.20 13.35
N LEU A 269 -4.23 13.98 12.76
CA LEU A 269 -4.56 15.05 11.82
C LEU A 269 -5.28 14.49 10.59
N TYR A 270 -4.82 13.37 10.05
CA TYR A 270 -5.49 12.70 8.94
C TYR A 270 -6.90 12.22 9.30
N ASP A 271 -7.09 11.67 10.50
CA ASP A 271 -8.43 11.34 10.99
C ASP A 271 -9.30 12.60 11.06
N LEU A 272 -8.83 13.69 11.67
CA LEU A 272 -9.56 14.96 11.74
C LEU A 272 -9.97 15.45 10.34
N TYR A 273 -9.04 15.48 9.38
CA TYR A 273 -9.31 15.84 7.98
C TYR A 273 -10.51 15.07 7.41
N ARG A 274 -10.57 13.75 7.62
CA ARG A 274 -11.66 12.91 7.08
C ARG A 274 -13.02 13.29 7.64
N PHE A 275 -13.10 13.68 8.91
CA PHE A 275 -14.35 14.13 9.53
C PHE A 275 -14.71 15.57 9.16
N GLU A 276 -13.73 16.47 9.04
CA GLU A 276 -13.98 17.83 8.51
C GLU A 276 -14.52 17.79 7.08
N ARG A 277 -13.96 16.89 6.25
CA ARG A 277 -14.43 16.64 4.89
C ARG A 277 -15.87 16.11 4.88
N SER A 278 -16.23 15.19 5.77
CA SER A 278 -17.60 14.67 5.86
C SER A 278 -18.60 15.71 6.38
N ALA A 279 -18.14 16.65 7.20
CA ALA A 279 -18.89 17.83 7.66
C ALA A 279 -18.98 18.96 6.61
N LYS A 280 -18.45 18.76 5.39
CA LYS A 280 -18.39 19.75 4.30
C LYS A 280 -17.56 21.00 4.62
N GLU A 281 -16.63 20.91 5.57
CA GLU A 281 -15.65 21.97 5.90
C GLU A 281 -14.45 21.89 4.94
N GLY A 282 -14.67 21.98 3.62
CA GLY A 282 -13.68 21.63 2.60
C GLY A 282 -12.32 22.35 2.70
N ASP A 283 -12.32 23.66 2.91
CA ASP A 283 -11.07 24.44 3.01
C ASP A 283 -10.32 24.16 4.32
N THR A 284 -11.05 23.96 5.43
CA THR A 284 -10.46 23.54 6.71
C THR A 284 -9.84 22.16 6.58
N ALA A 285 -10.59 21.20 6.02
CA ALA A 285 -10.14 19.85 5.79
C ALA A 285 -8.85 19.82 4.97
N LEU A 286 -8.75 20.58 3.88
CA LEU A 286 -7.53 20.63 3.06
C LEU A 286 -6.32 21.22 3.79
N LYS A 287 -6.52 22.16 4.72
CA LYS A 287 -5.45 22.67 5.60
C LYS A 287 -4.99 21.61 6.58
N THR A 288 -5.94 20.91 7.23
CA THR A 288 -5.64 19.81 8.15
C THR A 288 -4.91 18.67 7.44
N LEU A 289 -5.31 18.32 6.21
CA LEU A 289 -4.59 17.35 5.38
C LEU A 289 -3.16 17.82 5.08
N ALA A 290 -2.97 19.09 4.73
CA ALA A 290 -1.63 19.62 4.48
C ALA A 290 -0.72 19.47 5.72
N MET A 291 -1.24 19.76 6.93
CA MET A 291 -0.50 19.53 8.18
C MET A 291 -0.15 18.04 8.38
N ALA A 292 -1.07 17.13 8.09
CA ALA A 292 -0.79 15.69 8.16
C ALA A 292 0.31 15.26 7.17
N VAL A 293 0.30 15.83 5.96
CA VAL A 293 1.28 15.57 4.89
C VAL A 293 2.66 16.11 5.22
N GLU A 294 2.75 17.28 5.86
CA GLU A 294 4.03 17.85 6.32
C GLU A 294 4.74 16.92 7.33
N LEU A 295 3.97 16.28 8.21
CA LEU A 295 4.47 15.38 9.25
C LEU A 295 4.67 13.93 8.77
N ASP A 296 3.86 13.47 7.81
CA ASP A 296 4.03 12.17 7.13
C ASP A 296 3.63 12.32 5.65
N PRO A 297 4.62 12.46 4.75
CA PRO A 297 4.41 12.64 3.31
C PRO A 297 3.56 11.54 2.67
N GLY A 298 3.46 10.35 3.27
CA GLY A 298 2.62 9.29 2.75
C GLY A 298 1.13 9.63 2.72
N PHE A 299 0.64 10.54 3.56
CA PHE A 299 -0.73 11.04 3.45
C PHE A 299 -0.97 11.87 2.17
N GLY A 300 0.10 12.27 1.46
CA GLY A 300 -0.01 12.99 0.19
C GLY A 300 -0.73 12.17 -0.89
N TYR A 301 -0.79 10.84 -0.76
CA TYR A 301 -1.57 9.97 -1.66
C TYR A 301 -3.06 10.29 -1.62
N GLU A 302 -3.57 10.88 -0.52
CA GLU A 302 -4.96 11.34 -0.45
C GLU A 302 -5.25 12.44 -1.47
N TYR A 303 -4.27 13.25 -1.88
CA TYR A 303 -4.47 14.20 -2.96
C TYR A 303 -4.77 13.52 -4.30
N LEU A 304 -4.25 12.31 -4.54
CA LEU A 304 -4.61 11.54 -5.74
C LEU A 304 -6.05 11.02 -5.66
N SER A 305 -6.49 10.57 -4.48
CA SER A 305 -7.89 10.19 -4.24
C SER A 305 -8.82 11.39 -4.48
N LEU A 306 -8.50 12.55 -3.91
CA LEU A 306 -9.23 13.79 -4.11
C LEU A 306 -9.26 14.24 -5.57
N ALA A 307 -8.17 14.05 -6.32
CA ALA A 307 -8.15 14.33 -7.75
C ALA A 307 -9.13 13.45 -8.52
N ARG A 308 -9.18 12.14 -8.23
CA ARG A 308 -10.12 11.20 -8.85
C ARG A 308 -11.57 11.52 -8.50
N ASP A 309 -11.84 11.93 -7.26
CA ASP A 309 -13.17 12.38 -6.84
C ASP A 309 -13.59 13.64 -7.61
N ALA A 310 -12.70 14.61 -7.76
CA ALA A 310 -12.94 15.81 -8.53
C ALA A 310 -13.20 15.50 -10.01
N GLU A 311 -12.46 14.55 -10.59
CA GLU A 311 -12.68 14.10 -11.96
C GLU A 311 -14.03 13.41 -12.15
N THR A 312 -14.42 12.54 -11.21
CA THR A 312 -15.74 11.89 -11.19
C THR A 312 -16.86 12.94 -11.09
N ALA A 313 -16.63 14.00 -10.30
CA ALA A 313 -17.51 15.16 -10.20
C ALA A 313 -17.43 16.13 -11.40
N ARG A 314 -16.66 15.81 -12.45
CA ARG A 314 -16.43 16.63 -13.65
C ARG A 314 -15.88 18.04 -13.33
N ARG A 315 -14.99 18.13 -12.36
CA ARG A 315 -14.28 19.35 -11.94
C ARG A 315 -12.78 19.22 -12.25
N PRO A 316 -12.38 19.26 -13.54
CA PRO A 316 -11.00 19.01 -13.93
C PRO A 316 -10.02 20.04 -13.35
N ASP A 317 -10.43 21.29 -13.14
CA ASP A 317 -9.57 22.31 -12.50
C ASP A 317 -9.18 21.93 -11.06
N LYS A 318 -10.15 21.38 -10.31
CA LYS A 318 -9.91 20.89 -8.94
C LYS A 318 -9.09 19.60 -8.95
N ALA A 319 -9.28 18.75 -9.95
CA ALA A 319 -8.42 17.58 -10.11
C ALA A 319 -6.96 17.99 -10.35
N ILE A 320 -6.72 18.97 -11.24
CA ILE A 320 -5.40 19.52 -11.51
C ILE A 320 -4.79 20.13 -10.24
N GLU A 321 -5.55 20.90 -9.45
CA GLU A 321 -5.08 21.46 -8.18
C GLU A 321 -4.58 20.37 -7.22
N MET A 322 -5.34 19.28 -7.06
CA MET A 322 -4.94 18.17 -6.17
C MET A 322 -3.75 17.38 -6.74
N LEU A 323 -3.70 17.17 -8.05
CA LEU A 323 -2.55 16.53 -8.71
C LEU A 323 -1.26 17.34 -8.56
N GLN A 324 -1.36 18.68 -8.62
CA GLN A 324 -0.22 19.57 -8.36
C GLN A 324 0.28 19.42 -6.92
N LYS A 325 -0.62 19.39 -5.93
CA LYS A 325 -0.24 19.12 -4.53
C LYS A 325 0.44 17.76 -4.40
N ALA A 326 -0.10 16.71 -5.00
CA ALA A 326 0.51 15.38 -4.99
C ALA A 326 1.90 15.35 -5.66
N LYS A 327 2.08 16.07 -6.78
CA LYS A 327 3.35 16.15 -7.52
C LYS A 327 4.45 16.82 -6.70
N LEU A 328 4.12 17.81 -5.88
CA LEU A 328 5.09 18.45 -4.98
C LEU A 328 5.64 17.46 -3.94
N ILE A 329 4.81 16.53 -3.47
CA ILE A 329 5.20 15.52 -2.49
C ILE A 329 5.92 14.34 -3.16
N PHE A 330 5.46 13.93 -4.33
CA PHE A 330 6.00 12.80 -5.08
C PHE A 330 6.46 13.24 -6.48
N PRO A 331 7.54 14.04 -6.58
CA PRO A 331 8.01 14.58 -7.86
C PRO A 331 8.39 13.48 -8.87
N ASP A 332 8.70 12.31 -8.34
CA ASP A 332 9.24 11.16 -9.05
C ASP A 332 8.18 10.11 -9.44
N ASN A 333 6.92 10.35 -9.05
CA ASN A 333 5.80 9.50 -9.41
C ASN A 333 5.23 9.97 -10.75
N HIS A 334 5.67 9.33 -11.85
CA HIS A 334 5.26 9.70 -13.20
C HIS A 334 3.83 9.29 -13.56
N TYR A 335 3.16 8.53 -12.70
CA TYR A 335 1.74 8.30 -12.84
C TYR A 335 0.92 9.56 -12.55
N ILE A 336 1.40 10.43 -11.65
CA ILE A 336 0.80 11.75 -11.41
C ILE A 336 0.85 12.61 -12.68
N ASP A 337 1.95 12.54 -13.43
CA ASP A 337 2.10 13.25 -14.70
C ASP A 337 1.08 12.75 -15.74
N LEU A 338 0.87 11.42 -15.81
CA LEU A 338 -0.15 10.82 -16.68
C LEU A 338 -1.57 11.28 -16.30
N GLU A 339 -1.93 11.22 -15.02
CA GLU A 339 -3.23 11.70 -14.53
C GLU A 339 -3.39 13.21 -14.79
N THR A 340 -2.32 14.00 -14.63
CA THR A 340 -2.32 15.45 -14.91
C THR A 340 -2.56 15.74 -16.38
N ALA A 341 -1.84 15.08 -17.28
CA ALA A 341 -2.04 15.28 -18.72
C ALA A 341 -3.46 14.87 -19.17
N ALA A 342 -4.02 13.82 -18.56
CA ALA A 342 -5.41 13.40 -18.81
C ALA A 342 -6.44 14.42 -18.30
N ALA A 343 -6.21 15.00 -17.12
CA ALA A 343 -7.02 16.07 -16.55
C ALA A 343 -6.98 17.33 -17.42
N TRP A 344 -5.78 17.75 -17.85
CA TRP A 344 -5.57 18.89 -18.75
C TRP A 344 -6.27 18.71 -20.10
N LYS A 345 -6.19 17.51 -20.69
CA LYS A 345 -6.92 17.18 -21.93
C LYS A 345 -8.44 17.39 -21.74
N ARG A 346 -9.01 16.92 -20.63
CA ARG A 346 -10.44 17.07 -20.32
C ARG A 346 -10.86 18.50 -20.03
N ALA A 347 -9.97 19.30 -19.43
CA ALA A 347 -10.15 20.74 -19.25
C ALA A 347 -10.02 21.54 -20.58
N GLY A 348 -9.66 20.91 -21.69
CA GLY A 348 -9.42 21.58 -22.97
C GLY A 348 -8.03 22.20 -23.12
N HIS A 349 -7.13 21.97 -22.16
CA HIS A 349 -5.74 22.46 -22.18
C HIS A 349 -4.81 21.51 -22.96
N ALA A 350 -5.09 21.34 -24.25
CA ALA A 350 -4.38 20.41 -25.12
C ALA A 350 -2.85 20.65 -25.19
N ALA A 351 -2.41 21.90 -25.21
CA ALA A 351 -0.99 22.24 -25.30
C ALA A 351 -0.18 21.74 -24.08
N GLY A 352 -0.71 21.92 -22.86
CA GLY A 352 -0.03 21.44 -21.65
C GLY A 352 -0.09 19.91 -21.51
N ALA A 353 -1.21 19.29 -21.89
CA ALA A 353 -1.29 17.83 -21.95
C ALA A 353 -0.24 17.23 -22.92
N LEU A 354 -0.06 17.83 -24.11
CA LEU A 354 0.97 17.42 -25.07
C LEU A 354 2.39 17.60 -24.53
N ALA A 355 2.66 18.69 -23.82
CA ALA A 355 3.98 18.92 -23.22
C ALA A 355 4.33 17.81 -22.22
N ILE A 356 3.38 17.44 -21.34
CA ILE A 356 3.59 16.36 -20.36
C ILE A 356 3.76 15.00 -21.05
N TYR A 357 2.90 14.65 -22.01
CA TYR A 357 3.04 13.37 -22.71
C TYR A 357 4.38 13.25 -23.47
N ARG A 358 4.87 14.35 -24.05
CA ARG A 358 6.18 14.38 -24.71
C ARG A 358 7.32 14.22 -23.71
N ASP A 359 7.27 14.86 -22.55
CA ASP A 359 8.27 14.62 -21.49
C ASP A 359 8.27 13.15 -21.05
N LEU A 360 7.09 12.56 -20.83
CA LEU A 360 6.96 11.15 -20.45
C LEU A 360 7.50 10.20 -21.52
N GLN A 361 7.41 10.58 -22.81
CA GLN A 361 7.96 9.80 -23.91
C GLN A 361 9.49 9.75 -23.90
N THR A 362 10.16 10.72 -23.27
CA THR A 362 11.63 10.74 -23.13
C THR A 362 12.15 9.81 -22.03
N LYS A 363 11.27 9.34 -21.12
CA LYS A 363 11.68 8.47 -20.02
C LYS A 363 11.98 7.06 -20.51
N THR A 364 12.93 6.40 -19.86
CA THR A 364 13.24 4.98 -20.12
C THR A 364 12.22 4.09 -19.43
N TRP A 365 11.16 3.73 -20.15
CA TRP A 365 10.15 2.80 -19.66
C TRP A 365 10.69 1.37 -19.64
N SER A 366 10.36 0.61 -18.60
CA SER A 366 10.75 -0.79 -18.46
C SER A 366 10.11 -1.62 -19.57
N GLU A 367 10.93 -2.25 -20.40
CA GLU A 367 10.47 -3.18 -21.44
C GLU A 367 9.78 -4.43 -20.84
N VAL A 368 10.00 -4.69 -19.54
CA VAL A 368 9.46 -5.86 -18.84
C VAL A 368 8.15 -5.54 -18.15
N TYR A 369 8.10 -4.44 -17.40
CA TYR A 369 6.91 -4.09 -16.60
C TYR A 369 5.98 -3.09 -17.30
N TYR A 370 6.50 -2.33 -18.27
CA TYR A 370 5.78 -1.30 -19.01
C TYR A 370 6.02 -1.38 -20.53
N PRO A 371 5.94 -2.59 -21.15
CA PRO A 371 6.27 -2.78 -22.57
C PRO A 371 5.43 -1.88 -23.50
N ASP A 372 4.16 -1.64 -23.15
CA ASP A 372 3.22 -0.92 -24.00
C ASP A 372 3.26 0.60 -23.79
N MET A 373 3.96 1.10 -22.75
CA MET A 373 3.95 2.53 -22.42
C MET A 373 4.45 3.44 -23.55
N PRO A 374 5.54 3.12 -24.28
CA PRO A 374 5.97 3.92 -25.42
C PRO A 374 4.89 4.05 -26.51
N THR A 375 4.21 2.95 -26.84
CA THR A 375 3.12 2.94 -27.83
C THR A 375 1.90 3.69 -27.33
N ARG A 376 1.52 3.48 -26.06
CA ARG A 376 0.43 4.19 -25.40
C ARG A 376 0.64 5.71 -25.42
N LEU A 377 1.85 6.18 -25.12
CA LEU A 377 2.18 7.61 -25.15
C LEU A 377 2.09 8.21 -26.56
N LYS A 378 2.56 7.49 -27.59
CA LYS A 378 2.37 7.90 -29.00
C LYS A 378 0.90 8.09 -29.33
N ASN A 379 0.06 7.12 -28.96
CA ASN A 379 -1.38 7.18 -29.21
C ASN A 379 -2.04 8.35 -28.47
N LEU A 380 -1.66 8.60 -27.21
CA LEU A 380 -2.17 9.75 -26.43
C LEU A 380 -1.79 11.09 -27.07
N ILE A 381 -0.56 11.22 -27.58
CA ILE A 381 -0.10 12.42 -28.29
C ILE A 381 -0.91 12.66 -29.57
N SER A 382 -1.13 11.62 -30.40
CA SER A 382 -1.94 11.74 -31.62
C SER A 382 -3.37 12.18 -31.30
N GLN A 383 -4.02 11.53 -30.34
CA GLN A 383 -5.40 11.87 -29.94
C GLN A 383 -5.56 13.32 -29.50
N VAL A 384 -4.61 13.87 -28.73
CA VAL A 384 -4.67 15.27 -28.30
C VAL A 384 -4.39 16.22 -29.46
N SER A 385 -3.50 15.84 -30.39
CA SER A 385 -3.15 16.65 -31.55
C SER A 385 -4.30 16.75 -32.57
N GLU A 386 -5.14 15.71 -32.67
CA GLU A 386 -6.30 15.64 -33.56
C GLU A 386 -7.57 16.28 -32.97
N THR A 387 -7.59 16.61 -31.67
CA THR A 387 -8.75 17.25 -31.03
C THR A 387 -8.86 18.71 -31.51
N PRO A 388 -9.95 19.13 -32.18
CA PRO A 388 -10.07 20.50 -32.70
C PRO A 388 -9.93 21.53 -31.58
N ARG A 389 -9.18 22.61 -31.83
CA ARG A 389 -9.15 23.77 -30.92
C ARG A 389 -10.57 24.32 -30.79
N LYS A 390 -11.21 24.18 -29.63
CA LYS A 390 -12.39 25.01 -29.32
C LYS A 390 -11.93 26.49 -29.32
N PRO A 391 -12.57 27.38 -30.09
CA PRO A 391 -12.20 28.79 -30.10
C PRO A 391 -12.39 29.40 -28.70
N PRO A 392 -11.56 30.38 -28.29
CA PRO A 392 -11.70 31.02 -27.00
C PRO A 392 -12.98 31.85 -26.98
N GLY A 393 -14.03 31.39 -26.28
CA GLY A 393 -15.28 32.14 -26.14
C GLY A 393 -16.53 31.32 -25.84
N GLU A 394 -16.58 30.03 -26.16
CA GLU A 394 -17.74 29.20 -25.82
C GLU A 394 -17.66 28.72 -24.37
N ARG A 395 -18.24 29.51 -23.45
CA ARG A 395 -18.66 28.97 -22.14
C ARG A 395 -19.66 27.85 -22.40
N ASN A 396 -19.47 26.70 -21.75
CA ASN A 396 -20.51 25.67 -21.72
C ASN A 396 -21.82 26.32 -21.24
N PRO A 397 -22.96 26.06 -21.91
CA PRO A 397 -24.23 26.62 -21.48
C PRO A 397 -24.50 26.19 -20.04
N PRO A 398 -25.03 27.07 -19.18
CA PRO A 398 -25.35 26.71 -17.81
C PRO A 398 -26.31 25.52 -17.85
N THR A 399 -25.91 24.42 -17.21
CA THR A 399 -26.77 23.27 -16.98
C THR A 399 -28.03 23.77 -16.29
N LYS A 400 -29.15 23.83 -17.01
CA LYS A 400 -30.47 24.08 -16.42
C LYS A 400 -30.69 23.01 -15.36
N GLY A 401 -30.76 23.44 -14.11
CA GLY A 401 -31.24 22.61 -13.02
C GLY A 401 -32.63 22.09 -13.38
N LEU A 402 -32.77 20.77 -13.37
CA LEU A 402 -34.08 20.14 -13.33
C LEU A 402 -34.59 20.31 -11.90
N SER A 403 -35.27 21.44 -11.68
CA SER A 403 -36.27 21.56 -10.63
C SER A 403 -37.51 20.78 -11.06
N LYS A 404 -37.74 19.62 -10.43
CA LYS A 404 -39.00 19.23 -9.77
C LYS A 404 -38.80 17.92 -9.03
#